data_AF-Q5EUF9-F1
#
_entry.id   AF-Q5EUF9-F1
#
_cell.length_a   1.000
_cell.length_b   1.000
_cell.length_c   1.000
_cell.angle_alpha   90.00
_cell.angle_beta   90.00
_cell.angle_gamma   90.00
#
_symmetry.space_group_name_H-M   'P 1'
#
loop_
_entity.id
_entity.type
_entity.pdbx_description
1 polymer ?
#
loop_
_entity_poly.entity_id
_entity_poly.type
_entity_poly.pdbx_seq_one_letter_code
_entity_poly.pdbx_strand_id
1 'polypeptide(L)'
;MEYTGEKITKAESERRGNALAARAAKTGGAAVYIFTLNKTHDLDGSTSGNTARLINHSCEPNCEAFISRGRIWIHAKYDIPEGEELSFNYGFALDTWEDHPCRCGKPSCVGYIVDEQYWPKLRRILKARAQRAEKIAALEARAA
;
A
#
# COMPACT_ATOMS: atom_id res chain seq x y z
N MET A 1 5.06 -16.54 6.97
CA MET A 1 3.65 -17.02 6.99
C MET A 1 3.05 -16.91 5.59
N GLU A 2 1.96 -17.62 5.32
CA GLU A 2 1.26 -17.51 4.04
C GLU A 2 0.19 -16.43 4.11
N TYR A 3 0.03 -15.67 3.02
CA TYR A 3 -1.16 -14.85 2.79
C TYR A 3 -2.20 -15.70 2.05
N THR A 4 -3.23 -16.13 2.77
CA THR A 4 -4.26 -17.05 2.26
C THR A 4 -5.50 -16.30 1.79
N GLY A 5 -6.27 -16.93 0.89
CA GLY A 5 -7.49 -16.30 0.39
C GLY A 5 -8.14 -17.07 -0.74
N GLU A 6 -9.21 -16.50 -1.27
CA GLU A 6 -9.91 -17.02 -2.44
C GLU A 6 -9.18 -16.54 -3.71
N LYS A 7 -8.84 -17.47 -4.60
CA LYS A 7 -8.29 -17.11 -5.90
C LYS A 7 -9.41 -16.62 -6.81
N ILE A 8 -9.31 -15.38 -7.25
CA ILE A 8 -10.34 -14.69 -8.04
C ILE A 8 -9.76 -14.14 -9.36
N THR A 9 -10.64 -13.88 -10.33
CA THR A 9 -10.24 -13.24 -11.59
C THR A 9 -9.96 -11.75 -11.38
N LYS A 10 -9.25 -11.11 -12.32
CA LYS A 10 -9.01 -9.65 -12.29
C LYS A 10 -10.31 -8.83 -12.27
N ALA A 11 -11.33 -9.24 -13.02
CA ALA A 11 -12.63 -8.56 -13.04
C ALA A 11 -13.34 -8.64 -11.68
N GLU A 12 -13.29 -9.81 -11.03
CA GLU A 12 -13.87 -9.98 -9.70
C GLU A 12 -13.07 -9.21 -8.64
N SER A 13 -11.75 -9.16 -8.80
CA SER A 13 -10.83 -8.38 -7.97
C SER A 13 -11.18 -6.89 -7.99
N GLU A 14 -11.36 -6.31 -9.17
CA GLU A 14 -11.77 -4.90 -9.31
C GLU A 14 -13.14 -4.66 -8.66
N ARG A 15 -14.12 -5.54 -8.89
CA ARG A 15 -15.46 -5.44 -8.28
C ARG A 15 -15.39 -5.44 -6.75
N ARG A 16 -14.66 -6.39 -6.16
CA ARG A 16 -14.52 -6.52 -4.70
C ARG A 16 -13.69 -5.39 -4.11
N GLY A 17 -12.60 -5.00 -4.76
CA GLY A 17 -11.72 -3.91 -4.34
C GLY A 17 -12.46 -2.58 -4.28
N ASN A 18 -13.21 -2.24 -5.33
CA ASN A 18 -14.01 -1.01 -5.37
C ASN A 18 -15.10 -1.00 -4.29
N ALA A 19 -15.77 -2.13 -4.06
CA ALA A 19 -16.77 -2.24 -3.00
C ALA A 19 -16.16 -2.06 -1.59
N LEU A 20 -14.98 -2.64 -1.35
CA LEU A 20 -14.26 -2.50 -0.09
C LEU A 20 -13.76 -1.07 0.13
N ALA A 21 -13.18 -0.44 -0.89
CA ALA A 21 -12.73 0.96 -0.83
C ALA A 21 -13.92 1.91 -0.54
N ALA A 22 -15.06 1.71 -1.21
CA ALA A 22 -16.27 2.48 -0.96
C ALA A 22 -16.82 2.29 0.46
N ARG A 23 -16.69 1.09 1.03
CA ARG A 23 -17.04 0.83 2.43
C ARG A 23 -16.05 1.46 3.40
N ALA A 24 -14.76 1.37 3.13
CA ALA A 24 -13.70 1.96 3.94
C ALA A 24 -13.84 3.48 4.02
N ALA A 25 -14.14 4.14 2.91
CA ALA A 25 -14.42 5.58 2.88
C ALA A 25 -15.56 6.00 3.83
N LYS A 26 -16.54 5.13 4.09
CA LYS A 26 -17.66 5.39 5.01
C LYS A 26 -17.39 5.02 6.46
N THR A 27 -16.49 4.05 6.69
CA THR A 27 -16.34 3.39 8.00
C THR A 27 -14.97 3.61 8.65
N GLY A 28 -13.98 4.09 7.88
CA GLY A 28 -12.58 4.12 8.30
C GLY A 28 -11.91 2.74 8.39
N GLY A 29 -12.58 1.68 7.93
CA GLY A 29 -12.05 0.32 7.93
C GLY A 29 -10.97 0.09 6.86
N ALA A 30 -10.42 -1.13 6.82
CA ALA A 30 -9.43 -1.52 5.82
C ALA A 30 -9.99 -1.40 4.39
N ALA A 31 -9.20 -0.80 3.50
CA ALA A 31 -9.64 -0.45 2.14
C ALA A 31 -9.52 -1.60 1.14
N VAL A 32 -8.60 -2.56 1.33
CA VAL A 32 -8.38 -3.66 0.39
C VAL A 32 -7.63 -4.83 1.04
N TYR A 33 -7.99 -6.07 0.66
CA TYR A 33 -7.29 -7.32 1.03
C TYR A 33 -6.93 -8.16 -0.21
N ILE A 34 -6.80 -7.50 -1.35
CA ILE A 34 -6.56 -8.15 -2.63
C ILE A 34 -5.08 -8.10 -2.95
N PHE A 35 -4.50 -9.26 -3.24
CA PHE A 35 -3.08 -9.41 -3.55
C PHE A 35 -2.92 -9.96 -4.97
N THR A 36 -2.12 -9.28 -5.79
CA THR A 36 -1.78 -9.79 -7.13
C THR A 36 -1.04 -11.11 -7.03
N LEU A 37 -1.62 -12.17 -7.60
CA LEU A 37 -1.00 -13.50 -7.64
C LEU A 37 -0.27 -13.74 -8.96
N ASN A 38 -0.88 -13.36 -10.08
CA ASN A 38 -0.28 -13.43 -11.42
C ASN A 38 -1.04 -12.53 -12.41
N LYS A 39 -0.77 -12.70 -13.70
CA LYS A 39 -1.38 -11.90 -14.78
C LYS A 39 -2.90 -12.07 -14.91
N THR A 40 -3.45 -13.22 -14.53
CA THR A 40 -4.87 -13.55 -14.75
C THR A 40 -5.69 -13.64 -13.47
N HIS A 41 -5.04 -13.77 -12.31
CA HIS A 41 -5.70 -13.97 -11.03
C HIS A 41 -5.08 -13.16 -9.91
N ASP A 42 -5.94 -12.83 -8.96
CA ASP A 42 -5.61 -12.25 -7.66
C ASP A 42 -6.06 -13.17 -6.53
N LEU A 43 -5.64 -12.86 -5.32
CA LEU A 43 -6.02 -13.55 -4.11
C LEU A 43 -6.76 -12.56 -3.19
N ASP A 44 -8.00 -12.87 -2.85
CA ASP A 44 -8.80 -12.10 -1.89
C ASP A 44 -8.62 -12.67 -0.48
N GLY A 45 -7.86 -11.94 0.32
CA GLY A 45 -7.52 -12.26 1.70
C GLY A 45 -8.61 -11.93 2.72
N SER A 46 -9.82 -11.54 2.31
CA SER A 46 -10.92 -11.14 3.21
C SER A 46 -11.46 -12.27 4.12
N THR A 47 -10.89 -13.48 4.02
CA THR A 47 -11.24 -14.64 4.85
C THR A 47 -10.79 -14.46 6.31
N SER A 48 -11.50 -15.08 7.25
CA SER A 48 -11.19 -15.01 8.69
C SER A 48 -9.94 -15.81 9.08
N GLY A 49 -9.54 -16.79 8.27
CA GLY A 49 -8.35 -17.62 8.51
C GLY A 49 -7.03 -16.98 8.06
N ASN A 50 -7.08 -15.88 7.30
CA ASN A 50 -5.88 -15.18 6.88
C ASN A 50 -5.43 -14.22 7.97
N THR A 51 -4.50 -14.62 8.84
CA THR A 51 -3.90 -13.70 9.83
C THR A 51 -2.94 -12.70 9.20
N ALA A 52 -2.31 -13.06 8.07
CA ALA A 52 -1.37 -12.20 7.35
C ALA A 52 -2.03 -10.93 6.79
N ARG A 53 -3.37 -10.90 6.64
CA ARG A 53 -4.13 -9.70 6.24
C ARG A 53 -4.03 -8.54 7.24
N LEU A 54 -3.58 -8.80 8.46
CA LEU A 54 -3.43 -7.81 9.52
C LEU A 54 -2.07 -7.10 9.48
N ILE A 55 -1.12 -7.61 8.68
CA ILE A 55 0.21 -7.03 8.56
C ILE A 55 0.12 -5.72 7.81
N ASN A 56 0.56 -4.64 8.44
CA ASN A 56 0.45 -3.29 7.90
C ASN A 56 1.54 -2.96 6.88
N HIS A 57 1.32 -1.84 6.18
CA HIS A 57 2.33 -1.24 5.33
C HIS A 57 3.40 -0.50 6.15
N SER A 58 4.65 -0.62 5.73
CA SER A 58 5.73 0.29 6.13
C SER A 58 6.62 0.65 4.93
N CYS A 59 7.11 1.89 4.89
CA CYS A 59 8.16 2.30 3.97
C CYS A 59 9.55 1.78 4.40
N GLU A 60 9.71 1.36 5.66
CA GLU A 60 10.87 0.62 6.15
C GLU A 60 10.40 -0.71 6.74
N PRO A 61 10.03 -1.69 5.90
CA PRO A 61 9.44 -2.93 6.37
C PRO A 61 10.50 -3.91 6.89
N ASN A 62 10.08 -4.73 7.86
CA ASN A 62 10.85 -5.87 8.38
C ASN A 62 10.48 -7.21 7.70
N CYS A 63 9.39 -7.23 6.93
CA CYS A 63 9.01 -8.36 6.10
C CYS A 63 8.96 -8.00 4.60
N GLU A 64 9.02 -9.01 3.75
CA GLU A 64 8.75 -8.91 2.32
C GLU A 64 7.80 -10.01 1.85
N ALA A 65 7.12 -9.75 0.74
CA ALA A 65 6.18 -10.69 0.14
C ALA A 65 6.73 -11.27 -1.16
N PHE A 66 6.57 -12.57 -1.36
CA PHE A 66 6.94 -13.25 -2.61
C PHE A 66 5.92 -14.31 -3.00
N ILE A 67 5.90 -14.64 -4.28
CA ILE A 67 5.05 -15.69 -4.83
C ILE A 67 5.89 -16.93 -5.08
N SER A 68 5.47 -18.07 -4.53
CA SER A 68 6.10 -19.36 -4.78
C SER A 68 5.04 -20.43 -4.97
N ARG A 69 5.15 -21.19 -6.07
CA ARG A 69 4.22 -22.27 -6.45
C ARG A 69 2.75 -21.85 -6.42
N GLY A 70 2.46 -20.63 -6.89
CA GLY A 70 1.10 -20.09 -6.94
C GLY A 70 0.49 -19.70 -5.59
N ARG A 71 1.33 -19.52 -4.56
CA ARG A 71 0.95 -19.08 -3.21
C ARG A 71 1.75 -17.85 -2.83
N ILE A 72 1.18 -17.00 -1.97
CA ILE A 72 1.79 -15.76 -1.52
C ILE A 72 2.34 -15.98 -0.11
N TRP A 73 3.61 -15.64 0.07
CA TRP A 73 4.32 -15.81 1.32
C TRP A 73 4.83 -14.46 1.79
N ILE A 74 4.72 -14.22 3.10
CA ILE A 74 5.33 -13.08 3.78
C ILE A 74 6.41 -13.65 4.70
N HIS A 75 7.65 -13.20 4.55
CA HIS A 75 8.76 -13.62 5.40
C HIS A 75 9.53 -12.44 5.95
N ALA A 76 10.22 -12.68 7.06
CA ALA A 76 11.11 -11.71 7.66
C ALA A 76 12.37 -11.54 6.79
N LYS A 77 12.85 -10.30 6.70
CA LYS A 77 14.08 -9.94 6.00
C LYS A 77 15.33 -10.13 6.89
N TYR A 78 15.12 -10.14 8.20
CA TYR A 78 16.11 -10.26 9.26
C TYR A 78 15.40 -10.75 10.54
N ASP A 79 16.16 -11.04 11.59
CA ASP A 79 15.59 -11.42 12.89
C ASP A 79 14.78 -10.26 13.49
N ILE A 80 13.53 -10.54 13.87
CA ILE A 80 12.59 -9.55 14.38
C ILE A 80 12.44 -9.73 15.90
N PRO A 81 12.77 -8.70 16.71
CA PRO A 81 12.54 -8.74 18.15
C PRO A 81 11.08 -9.03 18.52
N GLU A 82 10.89 -9.74 19.62
CA GLU A 82 9.55 -9.98 20.16
C GLU A 82 8.84 -8.65 20.48
N GLY A 83 7.58 -8.56 20.09
CA GLY A 83 6.75 -7.36 20.29
C GLY A 83 6.88 -6.31 19.18
N GLU A 84 7.81 -6.45 18.22
CA GLU A 84 7.85 -5.56 17.07
C GLU A 84 6.73 -5.89 16.07
N GLU A 85 6.05 -4.85 15.56
CA GLU A 85 5.01 -5.00 14.55
C GLU A 85 5.59 -5.52 13.23
N LEU A 86 4.99 -6.57 12.67
CA LEU A 86 5.33 -7.04 11.33
C LEU A 86 4.77 -6.08 10.28
N SER A 87 5.58 -5.73 9.28
CA SER A 87 5.18 -4.84 8.19
C SER A 87 5.86 -5.19 6.87
N PHE A 88 5.19 -4.93 5.74
CA PHE A 88 5.75 -5.11 4.40
C PHE A 88 5.36 -3.97 3.46
N ASN A 89 6.05 -3.84 2.32
CA ASN A 89 5.61 -2.89 1.29
C ASN A 89 4.44 -3.51 0.50
N TYR A 90 3.28 -2.83 0.44
CA TYR A 90 2.09 -3.35 -0.24
C TYR A 90 2.22 -3.38 -1.77
N GLY A 91 3.21 -2.69 -2.34
CA GLY A 91 3.45 -2.73 -3.78
C GLY A 91 2.38 -2.01 -4.62
N PHE A 92 1.74 -0.98 -4.06
CA PHE A 92 0.70 -0.23 -4.77
C PHE A 92 1.29 0.56 -5.95
N ALA A 93 0.49 0.65 -7.01
CA ALA A 93 0.86 1.34 -8.24
C ALA A 93 0.92 2.87 -8.02
N LEU A 94 1.71 3.55 -8.85
CA LEU A 94 1.91 4.98 -8.75
C LEU A 94 0.71 5.80 -9.23
N ASP A 95 -0.22 5.26 -10.00
CA ASP A 95 -1.37 6.01 -10.55
C ASP A 95 -2.45 6.32 -9.51
N THR A 96 -2.61 5.50 -8.48
CA THR A 96 -3.61 5.68 -7.40
C THR A 96 -3.01 6.19 -6.08
N TRP A 97 -1.75 6.65 -6.09
CA TRP A 97 -1.02 7.01 -4.86
C TRP A 97 -1.74 8.03 -3.97
N GLU A 98 -2.49 8.98 -4.54
CA GLU A 98 -3.17 10.05 -3.79
C GLU A 98 -4.24 9.50 -2.84
N ASP A 99 -4.83 8.35 -3.18
CA ASP A 99 -5.85 7.68 -2.39
C ASP A 99 -5.27 6.90 -1.20
N HIS A 100 -3.94 6.81 -1.11
CA HIS A 100 -3.24 5.93 -0.18
C HIS A 100 -2.17 6.67 0.65
N PRO A 101 -2.55 7.63 1.51
CA PRO A 101 -1.61 8.28 2.41
C PRO A 101 -0.99 7.27 3.39
N CYS A 102 0.33 7.32 3.53
CA CYS A 102 1.07 6.44 4.43
C CYS A 102 1.19 7.06 5.82
N ARG A 103 0.97 6.25 6.85
CA ARG A 103 1.05 6.65 8.27
C ARG A 103 2.01 5.76 9.08
N CYS A 104 2.97 5.12 8.42
CA CYS A 104 3.88 4.16 9.08
C CYS A 104 4.84 4.79 10.12
N GLY A 105 4.97 6.12 10.14
CA GLY A 105 5.80 6.84 11.12
C GLY A 105 7.32 6.72 10.92
N LYS A 106 7.78 6.02 9.87
CA LYS A 106 9.21 5.81 9.61
C LYS A 106 9.91 7.07 9.08
N PRO A 107 11.16 7.36 9.47
CA PRO A 107 11.88 8.56 9.04
C PRO A 107 12.04 8.68 7.52
N SER A 108 12.23 7.57 6.80
CA SER A 108 12.36 7.58 5.34
C SER A 108 11.03 7.41 4.58
N CYS A 109 9.89 7.51 5.28
CA CYS A 109 8.56 7.45 4.68
C CYS A 109 8.42 8.46 3.53
N VAL A 110 7.87 7.99 2.41
CA VAL A 110 7.64 8.82 1.21
C VAL A 110 6.26 9.49 1.19
N GLY A 111 5.49 9.37 2.29
CA GLY A 111 4.19 10.00 2.51
C GLY A 111 2.99 9.20 1.99
N TYR A 112 3.21 8.24 1.09
CA TYR A 112 2.15 7.46 0.44
C TYR A 112 2.53 5.99 0.29
N ILE A 113 1.53 5.11 0.30
CA ILE A 113 1.71 3.67 0.12
C ILE A 113 1.89 3.42 -1.37
N VAL A 114 3.14 3.25 -1.79
CA VAL A 114 3.52 2.99 -3.18
C VAL A 114 4.71 2.04 -3.19
N ASP A 115 4.76 1.18 -4.20
CA ASP A 115 5.91 0.32 -4.46
C ASP A 115 7.23 1.10 -4.50
N GLU A 116 8.27 0.51 -3.92
CA GLU A 116 9.59 1.13 -3.77
C GLU A 116 10.24 1.57 -5.09
N GLN A 117 9.95 0.87 -6.19
CA GLN A 117 10.47 1.20 -7.50
C GLN A 117 10.01 2.59 -7.99
N TYR A 118 8.87 3.08 -7.48
CA TYR A 118 8.29 4.36 -7.89
C TYR A 118 8.66 5.54 -6.99
N TRP A 119 9.32 5.30 -5.85
CA TRP A 119 9.66 6.37 -4.89
C TRP A 119 10.47 7.53 -5.49
N PRO A 120 11.47 7.32 -6.37
CA PRO A 120 12.17 8.44 -7.01
C PRO A 120 11.25 9.33 -7.85
N LYS A 121 10.28 8.72 -8.55
CA LYS A 121 9.30 9.44 -9.36
C LYS A 121 8.29 10.17 -8.48
N LEU A 122 7.77 9.52 -7.44
CA LEU A 122 6.86 10.13 -6.47
C LEU A 122 7.50 11.36 -5.80
N ARG A 123 8.73 11.25 -5.30
CA ARG A 123 9.45 12.38 -4.69
C ARG A 123 9.59 13.57 -5.64
N ARG A 124 9.84 13.32 -6.92
CA ARG A 124 9.90 14.38 -7.94
C ARG A 124 8.55 15.07 -8.12
N ILE A 125 7.45 14.30 -8.17
CA ILE A 125 6.09 14.84 -8.27
C ILE A 125 5.77 15.72 -7.07
N LEU A 126 6.01 15.22 -5.85
CA LEU A 126 5.75 15.95 -4.62
C LEU A 126 6.57 17.24 -4.53
N LYS A 127 7.86 17.20 -4.87
CA LYS A 127 8.72 18.39 -4.89
C LYS A 127 8.20 19.44 -5.87
N ALA A 128 7.81 19.05 -7.08
CA ALA A 128 7.27 19.96 -8.08
C ALA A 128 5.94 20.58 -7.62
N ARG A 129 5.07 19.81 -6.96
CA ARG A 129 3.81 20.31 -6.37
C ARG A 129 4.08 21.33 -5.27
N ALA A 130 5.00 21.04 -4.34
CA ALA A 130 5.38 21.96 -3.27
C ALA A 130 5.92 23.28 -3.81
N GLN A 131 6.87 23.23 -4.74
CA GLN A 131 7.43 24.43 -5.39
C GLN A 131 6.36 25.28 -6.11
N ARG A 132 5.40 24.62 -6.76
CA ARG A 132 4.27 25.32 -7.39
C ARG A 132 3.37 25.98 -6.35
N ALA A 133 3.06 25.31 -5.24
CA ALA A 133 2.26 25.86 -4.16
C ALA A 133 2.95 27.07 -3.49
N GLU A 134 4.24 26.97 -3.20
CA GLU A 134 5.04 28.08 -2.67
C GLU A 134 5.04 29.30 -3.60
N LYS A 135 5.19 29.07 -4.91
CA LYS A 135 5.15 30.15 -5.90
C LYS A 135 3.78 30.83 -5.95
N ILE A 136 2.69 30.07 -5.88
CA ILE A 136 1.32 30.62 -5.86
C ILE A 136 1.11 31.46 -4.60
N ALA A 137 1.45 30.91 -3.42
CA ALA A 137 1.32 31.63 -2.15
C ALA A 137 2.14 32.93 -2.12
N ALA A 138 3.35 32.94 -2.70
CA ALA A 138 4.18 34.14 -2.80
C ALA A 138 3.61 35.20 -3.75
N LEU A 139 2.89 34.80 -4.80
CA LEU A 139 2.20 35.74 -5.70
C LEU A 139 0.97 36.35 -5.03
N GLU A 140 0.18 35.54 -4.34
CA GLU A 140 -1.00 35.98 -3.58
C GLU A 140 -0.61 36.96 -2.47
N ALA A 141 0.45 36.67 -1.72
CA ALA A 141 0.96 37.55 -0.66
C ALA A 141 1.50 38.90 -1.18
N ARG A 142 1.90 39.00 -2.46
CA ARG A 142 2.32 40.26 -3.09
C ARG A 142 1.15 41.07 -3.64
N ALA A 143 0.01 40.44 -3.84
CA ALA A 143 -1.21 41.07 -4.35
C ALA A 143 -2.14 41.56 -3.22
N ALA A 144 -1.85 41.20 -1.97
CA ALA A 144 -2.49 41.70 -0.74
C ALA A 144 -1.71 42.87 -0.16
#